data_AF-A0A368N9B8-F1
#
_entry.id   AF-A0A368N9B8-F1
#
_cell.length_a   1.000
_cell.length_b   1.000
_cell.length_c   1.000
_cell.angle_alpha   90.00
_cell.angle_beta   90.00
_cell.angle_gamma   90.00
#
_symmetry.space_group_name_H-M   'P 1'
#
loop_
_entity.id
_entity.type
_entity.pdbx_description
1 polymer ?
#
loop_
_entity_poly.entity_id
_entity_poly.type
_entity_poly.pdbx_seq_one_letter_code
_entity_poly.pdbx_strand_id
1 'polypeptide(L)' 'MADRTVVDLIEDWQTGFFVVVGSAVVGVLVGLALRSVVGPPGFLLAVVAGTVLGFLAYSYLRYGR' A
#
# COMPACT_ATOMS: atom_id res chain seq x y z
N MET A 1 -23.33 14.79 -14.29
CA MET A 1 -22.25 13.77 -14.30
C MET A 1 -21.60 13.91 -15.66
N ALA A 2 -20.33 14.32 -15.72
CA ALA A 2 -19.62 14.38 -16.99
C ALA A 2 -19.49 12.95 -17.54
N ASP A 3 -19.61 12.77 -18.86
CA ASP A 3 -19.36 11.49 -19.51
C ASP A 3 -17.92 11.08 -19.24
N ARG A 4 -17.73 10.16 -18.29
CA ARG A 4 -16.44 9.55 -18.01
C ARG A 4 -16.13 8.56 -19.12
N THR A 5 -14.97 8.69 -19.72
CA THR A 5 -14.53 7.75 -20.75
C THR A 5 -14.11 6.43 -20.11
N VAL A 6 -14.07 5.36 -20.92
CA VAL A 6 -13.51 4.07 -20.49
C VAL A 6 -12.05 4.21 -20.06
N VAL A 7 -11.31 5.14 -20.67
CA VAL A 7 -9.91 5.42 -20.33
C VAL A 7 -9.79 5.96 -18.90
N ASP A 8 -10.64 6.93 -18.52
CA ASP A 8 -10.64 7.49 -17.16
C ASP A 8 -10.90 6.43 -16.08
N LEU A 9 -11.74 5.43 -16.39
CA LEU A 9 -12.01 4.30 -15.50
C LEU A 9 -10.78 3.39 -15.35
N ILE A 10 -10.08 3.12 -16.45
CA ILE A 10 -8.88 2.29 -16.45
C ILE A 10 -7.77 2.97 -15.65
N GLU A 11 -7.56 4.28 -15.82
CA GLU A 11 -6.52 5.03 -15.12
C GLU A 11 -6.75 5.07 -13.60
N ASP A 12 -7.99 5.28 -13.16
CA ASP A 12 -8.36 5.21 -11.75
C ASP A 12 -8.09 3.81 -11.18
N TRP A 13 -8.47 2.77 -11.91
CA TRP A 13 -8.24 1.39 -11.50
C TRP A 13 -6.75 1.06 -11.41
N GLN A 14 -5.96 1.47 -12.40
CA GLN A 14 -4.51 1.28 -12.40
C GLN A 14 -3.85 1.99 -11.22
N THR A 15 -4.26 3.22 -10.93
CA THR A 15 -3.79 3.97 -9.77
C THR A 15 -4.09 3.20 -8.49
N GLY A 16 -5.33 2.76 -8.30
CA GLY A 16 -5.72 1.94 -7.14
C GLY A 16 -4.92 0.64 -7.04
N PHE A 17 -4.73 -0.07 -8.16
CA PHE A 17 -3.95 -1.30 -8.23
C PHE A 17 -2.50 -1.08 -7.78
N PHE A 18 -1.82 -0.06 -8.31
CA PHE A 18 -0.43 0.24 -7.93
C PHE A 18 -0.30 0.65 -6.47
N VAL A 19 -1.30 1.34 -5.91
CA VAL A 19 -1.30 1.68 -4.48
C VAL A 19 -1.37 0.43 -3.61
N VAL A 20 -2.26 -0.52 -3.94
CA VAL A 20 -2.37 -1.79 -3.21
C VAL A 20 -1.09 -2.60 -3.31
N VAL A 21 -0.57 -2.79 -4.54
CA VAL A 21 0.67 -3.54 -4.77
C VAL A 21 1.85 -2.87 -4.08
N GLY A 22 1.99 -1.55 -4.23
CA GLY A 22 3.06 -0.77 -3.59
C GLY A 22 3.00 -0.88 -2.06
N SER A 23 1.80 -0.82 -1.48
CA SER A 23 1.61 -0.98 -0.03
C SER A 23 2.05 -2.39 0.43
N ALA A 24 1.68 -3.44 -0.32
CA ALA A 24 2.11 -4.80 0.00
C ALA A 24 3.64 -4.95 -0.08
N VAL A 25 4.28 -4.36 -1.10
CA VAL A 25 5.74 -4.33 -1.21
C VAL A 25 6.37 -3.64 -0.01
N VAL A 26 5.86 -2.47 0.39
CA VAL A 26 6.33 -1.76 1.60
C VAL A 26 6.20 -2.64 2.83
N GLY A 27 5.06 -3.33 3.00
CA GLY A 27 4.88 -4.29 4.09
C GLY A 27 5.96 -5.37 4.11
N VAL A 28 6.21 -6.02 2.98
CA VAL A 28 7.27 -7.04 2.87
C VAL A 28 8.63 -6.48 3.24
N LEU A 29 8.98 -5.29 2.73
CA LEU A 29 10.26 -4.62 3.05
C LEU A 29 10.39 -4.31 4.54
N VAL A 30 9.34 -3.80 5.18
CA VAL A 30 9.30 -3.55 6.63
C VAL A 30 9.46 -4.84 7.41
N GLY A 31 8.74 -5.90 7.02
CA GLY A 31 8.87 -7.22 7.62
C GLY A 31 10.30 -7.74 7.54
N LEU A 32 10.92 -7.67 6.36
CA LEU A 32 12.31 -8.09 6.16
C LEU A 32 13.28 -7.27 7.02
N ALA A 33 13.10 -5.96 7.09
CA ALA A 33 13.93 -5.07 7.90
C ALA A 33 13.85 -5.37 9.41
N LEU A 34 12.68 -5.76 9.90
CA LEU A 34 12.45 -6.04 11.33
C LEU A 34 12.66 -7.50 11.71
N ARG A 35 12.81 -8.42 10.75
CA ARG A 35 12.82 -9.88 10.97
C ARG A 35 13.80 -10.33 12.06
N SER A 36 15.00 -9.75 12.12
CA SER A 36 16.03 -10.11 13.12
C SER A 36 15.67 -9.69 14.54
N VAL A 37 14.77 -8.72 14.71
CA VAL A 37 14.34 -8.18 16.00
C VAL A 37 13.13 -8.93 16.54
N VAL A 38 12.15 -9.21 15.66
CA VAL A 38 10.83 -9.71 16.08
C VAL A 38 10.62 -11.20 15.82
N GLY A 39 11.57 -11.87 15.16
CA GLY A 39 11.49 -13.30 14.84
C GLY A 39 10.41 -13.66 13.80
N PRO A 40 10.20 -14.96 13.54
CA PRO A 40 9.30 -15.41 12.47
C PRO A 40 7.83 -15.01 12.64
N PRO A 41 7.21 -15.08 13.83
CA PRO A 41 5.83 -14.61 14.01
C PRO A 41 5.70 -13.10 13.86
N GLY A 42 6.68 -12.35 14.39
CA GLY A 42 6.71 -10.90 14.30
C GLY A 42 6.91 -10.38 12.88
N PHE A 43 7.58 -11.15 12.00
CA PHE A 43 7.68 -10.83 10.58
C PHE A 43 6.30 -10.64 9.94
N LEU A 44 5.36 -11.58 10.17
CA LEU A 44 4.02 -11.48 9.57
C LEU A 44 3.27 -10.25 10.07
N LEU A 45 3.36 -9.96 11.37
CA LEU A 45 2.76 -8.76 11.96
C LEU A 45 3.37 -7.47 11.38
N ALA A 46 4.70 -7.44 11.21
CA ALA A 46 5.40 -6.32 10.61
C ALA A 46 5.02 -6.11 9.13
N VAL A 47 4.78 -7.20 8.38
CA VAL A 47 4.28 -7.11 7.00
C VAL A 47 2.89 -6.50 6.95
N VAL A 48 1.96 -6.97 7.78
CA VAL A 48 0.60 -6.44 7.82
C VAL A 48 0.60 -4.98 8.26
N ALA A 49 1.31 -4.66 9.35
CA ALA A 49 1.41 -3.30 9.86
C ALA A 49 2.06 -2.35 8.84
N GLY A 50 3.18 -2.76 8.22
CA GLY A 50 3.86 -1.98 7.20
C GLY A 50 3.00 -1.75 5.96
N THR A 51 2.20 -2.75 5.55
CA THR A 51 1.24 -2.61 4.44
C THR A 51 0.17 -1.57 4.74
N VAL A 52 -0.46 -1.67 5.92
CA VAL A 52 -1.51 -0.75 6.36
C VAL A 52 -0.95 0.67 6.49
N LEU A 53 0.20 0.83 7.14
CA LEU A 53 0.85 2.13 7.31
C LEU A 53 1.31 2.74 5.98
N GLY A 54 1.82 1.93 5.05
CA GLY A 54 2.18 2.37 3.71
C GLY A 54 0.97 2.89 2.93
N PHE A 55 -0.15 2.15 2.98
CA PHE A 55 -1.41 2.58 2.38
C PHE A 55 -1.92 3.90 2.98
N LEU A 56 -1.93 3.99 4.31
CA LEU A 56 -2.39 5.19 5.02
C LEU A 56 -1.48 6.39 4.73
N ALA A 57 -0.17 6.20 4.72
CA ALA A 57 0.79 7.26 4.41
C ALA A 57 0.59 7.79 2.99
N TYR A 58 0.48 6.90 2.00
CA TYR A 58 0.19 7.31 0.63
C TYR A 58 -1.15 8.04 0.52
N SER A 59 -2.20 7.49 1.15
CA SER A 59 -3.55 8.07 1.12
C SER A 59 -3.57 9.46 1.76
N TYR A 60 -2.88 9.64 2.88
CA TYR A 60 -2.75 10.93 3.54
C TYR A 60 -2.00 11.94 2.65
N LEU A 61 -0.89 11.54 2.03
CA LEU A 61 -0.13 12.41 1.13
C LEU A 61 -0.94 12.82 -0.11
N ARG A 62 -1.78 11.92 -0.63
CA ARG A 62 -2.54 12.15 -1.86
C ARG A 62 -3.88 12.88 -1.65
N TYR A 63 -4.58 12.59 -0.56
CA TYR A 63 -5.96 13.04 -0.33
C TYR A 63 -6.16 13.85 0.96
N GLY A 64 -5.20 13.83 1.89
CA GLY A 64 -5.28 14.48 3.20
C GLY A 64 -4.58 15.85 3.28
N ARG A 65 -3.98 16.31 2.18
CA ARG A 65 -3.57 17.69 1.94
C ARG A 65 -4.62 18.39 1.09
#